data_AF-A0A3D0PF44-F1
#
_entry.id   AF-A0A3D0PF44-F1
#
_cell.length_a   1.000
_cell.length_b   1.000
_cell.length_c   1.000
_cell.angle_alpha   90.00
_cell.angle_beta   90.00
_cell.angle_gamma   90.00
#
_symmetry.space_group_name_H-M   'P 1'
#
loop_
_entity.id
_entity.type
_entity.pdbx_description
1 polymer ?
#
loop_
_entity_poly.entity_id
_entity_poly.type
_entity_poly.pdbx_seq_one_letter_code
_entity_poly.pdbx_strand_id
1 'polypeptide(L)'
;MNFISIKTGIFFVIILALLLGIILREGAMRKKEDAAVALVEISAIRAGLSAYFAERGGYPKIEKVLIGGSDARSLCLSRNAGEQEGFLGEGITCSGSVVYNGVLALESSQFFYSSSGAEYGVQFSIPSAFGAFTSSGVYCATEKGIFVGECE
;
A
#
# COMPACT_ATOMS: atom_id res chain seq x y z
N MET A 1 -0.23 43.15 41.83
CA MET A 1 0.47 42.05 41.11
C MET A 1 -0.40 40.80 41.27
N ASN A 2 -0.95 40.09 40.27
CA ASN A 2 -0.65 39.99 38.83
C ASN A 2 -1.89 39.48 38.06
N PHE A 3 -3.00 40.24 38.04
CA PHE A 3 -4.19 39.87 37.25
C PHE A 3 -3.93 39.80 35.74
N ILE A 4 -3.02 40.66 35.25
CA ILE A 4 -2.60 40.69 33.84
C ILE A 4 -1.82 39.41 33.50
N SER A 5 -0.87 38.99 34.37
CA SER A 5 -0.05 37.79 34.16
C SER A 5 -0.85 36.49 34.17
N ILE A 6 -1.93 36.42 34.96
CA ILE A 6 -2.84 35.27 34.99
C ILE A 6 -3.65 35.20 33.69
N LYS A 7 -4.17 36.34 33.20
CA LYS A 7 -4.90 36.40 31.92
C LYS A 7 -4.01 36.02 30.73
N THR A 8 -2.77 36.51 30.66
CA THR A 8 -1.82 36.11 29.60
C THR A 8 -1.42 34.65 29.72
N GLY A 9 -1.25 34.12 30.93
CA GLY A 9 -0.98 32.69 31.15
C GLY A 9 -2.10 31.78 30.64
N ILE A 10 -3.36 32.11 30.96
CA ILE A 10 -4.54 31.36 30.46
C ILE A 10 -4.61 31.42 28.94
N PHE A 11 -4.40 32.60 28.34
CA PHE A 11 -4.43 32.76 26.89
C PHE A 11 -3.35 31.94 26.18
N PHE A 12 -2.15 31.87 26.75
CA PHE A 12 -1.06 31.05 26.23
C PHE A 12 -1.38 29.55 26.29
N VAL A 13 -1.97 29.07 27.39
CA VAL A 13 -2.41 27.67 27.52
C VAL A 13 -3.49 27.32 26.49
N ILE A 14 -4.45 28.22 26.25
CA ILE A 14 -5.49 28.02 25.23
C ILE A 14 -4.89 27.92 23.83
N ILE A 15 -3.96 28.81 23.47
CA ILE A 15 -3.28 28.77 22.16
C ILE A 15 -2.48 27.46 22.02
N LEU A 16 -1.75 27.05 23.05
CA LEU A 16 -0.97 25.82 23.04
C LEU A 16 -1.87 24.59 22.87
N ALA A 17 -3.01 24.54 23.57
CA ALA A 17 -3.99 23.46 23.45
C ALA A 17 -4.62 23.40 22.04
N LEU A 18 -4.91 24.55 21.43
CA LEU A 18 -5.43 24.62 20.06
C LEU A 18 -4.40 24.14 19.04
N LEU A 19 -3.13 24.55 19.18
CA LEU A 19 -2.05 24.10 18.30
C LEU A 19 -1.83 22.59 18.40
N LEU A 20 -1.81 22.03 19.63
CA LEU A 20 -1.76 20.57 19.81
C LEU A 20 -2.94 19.87 19.14
N GLY A 21 -4.15 20.43 19.30
CA GLY A 21 -5.35 19.88 18.68
C GLY A 21 -5.27 19.83 17.15
N ILE A 22 -4.71 20.87 16.52
CA ILE A 22 -4.50 20.92 15.07
C ILE A 22 -3.48 19.86 14.63
N ILE A 23 -2.32 19.80 15.29
CA ILE A 23 -1.26 18.84 14.96
C ILE A 23 -1.76 17.39 15.07
N LEU A 24 -2.49 17.07 16.14
CA LEU A 24 -3.06 15.73 16.34
C LEU A 24 -4.10 15.41 15.26
N ARG A 25 -4.94 16.38 14.88
CA ARG A 25 -5.94 16.20 13.83
C ARG A 25 -5.31 15.99 12.46
N GLU A 26 -4.29 16.77 12.12
CA GLU A 26 -3.54 16.61 10.86
C GLU A 26 -2.88 15.22 10.79
N GLY A 27 -2.24 14.79 11.88
CA GLY A 27 -1.66 13.44 11.95
C GLY A 27 -2.70 12.33 11.77
N ALA A 28 -3.89 12.49 12.37
CA ALA A 28 -4.99 11.53 12.21
C ALA A 28 -5.57 11.52 10.79
N MET A 29 -5.65 12.68 10.13
CA MET A 29 -6.12 12.78 8.74
C MET A 29 -5.13 12.13 7.77
N ARG A 30 -3.81 12.39 7.93
CA ARG A 30 -2.76 11.76 7.11
C ARG A 30 -2.81 10.24 7.19
N LYS A 31 -2.94 9.68 8.40
CA LYS A 31 -3.07 8.21 8.56
C LYS A 31 -4.29 7.63 7.85
N LYS A 32 -5.38 8.39 7.69
CA LYS A 32 -6.55 7.96 6.93
C LYS A 32 -6.34 8.07 5.43
N GLU A 33 -5.64 9.11 4.98
CA GLU A 33 -5.23 9.25 3.58
C GLU A 33 -4.28 8.12 3.18
N ASP A 34 -3.27 7.82 4.00
CA ASP A 34 -2.35 6.71 3.78
C ASP A 34 -3.07 5.36 3.71
N ALA A 35 -4.05 5.14 4.61
CA ALA A 35 -4.89 3.94 4.57
C ALA A 35 -5.73 3.86 3.28
N ALA A 36 -6.28 4.98 2.81
CA ALA A 36 -7.02 5.03 1.56
C ALA A 36 -6.12 4.72 0.35
N VAL A 37 -4.92 5.32 0.30
CA VAL A 37 -3.92 5.08 -0.75
C VAL A 37 -3.51 3.62 -0.76
N ALA A 38 -3.25 3.01 0.41
CA ALA A 38 -2.89 1.61 0.49
C ALA A 38 -4.00 0.69 -0.07
N LEU A 39 -5.27 1.03 0.15
CA LEU A 39 -6.41 0.27 -0.37
C LEU A 39 -6.64 0.44 -1.87
N VAL A 40 -6.34 1.62 -2.42
CA VAL A 40 -6.35 1.83 -3.87
C VAL A 40 -5.23 1.00 -4.51
N GLU A 41 -4.04 1.04 -3.91
CA GLU A 41 -2.88 0.34 -4.43
C GLU A 41 -3.06 -1.18 -4.41
N ILE A 42 -3.55 -1.75 -3.30
CA ILE A 42 -3.83 -3.20 -3.26
C ILE A 42 -4.90 -3.58 -4.28
N SER A 43 -5.88 -2.72 -4.54
CA SER A 43 -6.90 -2.98 -5.56
C SER A 43 -6.29 -2.99 -6.97
N ALA A 44 -5.39 -2.07 -7.27
CA ALA A 44 -4.65 -2.02 -8.54
C ALA A 44 -3.74 -3.25 -8.71
N ILE A 45 -3.01 -3.66 -7.66
CA ILE A 45 -2.17 -4.87 -7.67
C ILE A 45 -3.03 -6.10 -7.98
N ARG A 46 -4.15 -6.27 -7.26
CA ARG A 46 -5.05 -7.43 -7.44
C ARG A 46 -5.67 -7.46 -8.84
N ALA A 47 -6.06 -6.30 -9.37
CA ALA A 47 -6.58 -6.20 -10.73
C ALA A 47 -5.52 -6.60 -11.77
N GLY A 48 -4.28 -6.11 -11.62
CA GLY A 48 -3.16 -6.47 -12.48
C GLY A 48 -2.83 -7.96 -12.42
N LEU A 49 -2.79 -8.56 -11.22
CA LEU A 49 -2.58 -10.00 -11.03
C LEU A 49 -3.71 -10.84 -11.63
N SER A 50 -4.96 -10.38 -11.52
CA SER A 50 -6.12 -11.05 -12.13
C SER A 50 -6.02 -11.04 -13.66
N ALA A 51 -5.64 -9.90 -14.24
CA ALA A 51 -5.39 -9.78 -15.68
C ALA A 51 -4.23 -10.68 -16.12
N TYR A 52 -3.16 -10.73 -15.34
CA TYR A 52 -2.03 -11.61 -15.61
C TYR A 52 -2.43 -13.09 -15.60
N PHE A 53 -3.18 -13.51 -14.58
CA PHE A 53 -3.67 -14.88 -14.46
C PHE A 53 -4.60 -15.26 -15.62
N ALA A 54 -5.50 -14.37 -16.02
CA ALA A 54 -6.42 -14.62 -17.13
C ALA A 54 -5.68 -14.90 -18.46
N GLU A 55 -4.57 -14.22 -18.69
CA GLU A 55 -3.78 -14.36 -19.93
C GLU A 55 -2.73 -15.49 -19.86
N ARG A 56 -2.12 -15.71 -18.70
CA ARG A 56 -1.00 -16.65 -18.53
C ARG A 56 -1.38 -17.99 -17.89
N GLY A 57 -2.60 -18.12 -17.35
CA GLY A 57 -3.07 -19.32 -16.67
C GLY A 57 -2.37 -19.59 -15.32
N GLY A 58 -1.72 -18.57 -14.75
CA GLY A 58 -1.00 -18.64 -13.49
C GLY A 58 -0.43 -17.28 -13.08
N TYR A 59 -0.11 -17.12 -11.80
CA TYR A 59 0.53 -15.93 -11.26
C TYR A 59 2.07 -15.98 -11.44
N PRO A 60 2.77 -14.83 -11.45
CA PRO A 60 4.24 -14.82 -11.47
C PRO A 60 4.82 -15.56 -10.26
N LYS A 61 5.63 -16.60 -10.47
CA LYS A 61 6.22 -17.39 -9.38
C LYS A 61 7.40 -16.66 -8.78
N ILE A 62 7.24 -16.16 -7.55
CA ILE A 62 8.25 -15.40 -6.82
C ILE A 62 8.14 -15.77 -5.34
N GLU A 63 9.27 -16.04 -4.69
CA GLU A 63 9.31 -16.41 -3.28
C GLU A 63 8.85 -15.25 -2.38
N LYS A 64 9.47 -14.08 -2.51
CA LYS A 64 9.03 -12.83 -1.86
C LYS A 64 9.67 -11.63 -2.55
N VAL A 65 8.87 -10.63 -2.91
CA VAL A 65 9.40 -9.38 -3.50
C VAL A 65 8.61 -8.17 -3.03
N LEU A 66 9.30 -7.03 -2.89
CA LEU A 66 8.70 -5.75 -2.59
C LEU A 66 8.13 -5.14 -3.89
N ILE A 67 6.80 -5.00 -3.94
CA ILE A 67 6.13 -4.32 -5.05
C ILE A 67 6.47 -2.83 -5.02
N GLY A 68 6.76 -2.26 -6.20
CA GLY A 68 7.23 -0.88 -6.37
C GLY A 68 8.73 -0.70 -6.14
N GLY A 69 9.40 -1.72 -5.59
CA GLY A 69 10.85 -1.76 -5.41
C GLY A 69 11.63 -1.92 -6.72
N SER A 70 12.96 -2.00 -6.60
CA SER A 70 13.88 -2.15 -7.74
C SER A 70 13.64 -3.41 -8.57
N ASP A 71 13.10 -4.47 -7.95
CA ASP A 71 13.00 -5.80 -8.57
C ASP A 71 11.58 -6.12 -9.06
N ALA A 72 10.56 -5.38 -8.59
CA ALA A 72 9.16 -5.59 -8.96
C ALA A 72 8.41 -4.26 -9.09
N ARG A 73 8.90 -3.42 -10.01
CA ARG A 73 8.37 -2.08 -10.26
C ARG A 73 7.06 -2.10 -11.04
N SER A 74 6.92 -3.01 -12.00
CA SER A 74 5.73 -3.13 -12.83
C SER A 74 5.39 -4.59 -13.13
N LEU A 75 4.12 -4.89 -13.30
CA LEU A 75 3.66 -6.20 -13.76
C LEU A 75 3.38 -6.12 -15.27
N CYS A 76 4.10 -6.91 -16.03
CA CYS A 76 4.11 -6.90 -17.49
C CYS A 76 3.53 -8.20 -18.05
N LEU A 77 2.59 -8.05 -18.98
CA LEU A 77 2.23 -9.10 -19.93
C LEU A 77 3.17 -9.01 -21.13
N SER A 78 4.33 -9.67 -21.05
CA SER A 78 5.28 -9.73 -22.17
C SER A 78 4.65 -10.39 -23.40
N ARG A 79 5.07 -9.97 -24.60
CA ARG A 79 4.66 -10.61 -25.87
C ARG A 79 5.36 -11.95 -26.11
N ASN A 80 6.50 -12.16 -25.45
CA ASN A 80 7.25 -13.39 -25.56
C ASN A 80 6.71 -14.37 -24.51
N ALA A 81 6.03 -15.43 -24.96
CA ALA A 81 5.40 -16.43 -24.10
C ALA A 81 6.38 -17.18 -23.16
N GLY A 82 7.70 -17.03 -23.35
CA GLY A 82 8.75 -17.62 -22.52
C GLY A 82 9.35 -16.71 -21.43
N GLU A 83 9.05 -15.41 -21.43
CA GLU A 83 9.43 -14.51 -20.32
C GLU A 83 8.41 -14.71 -19.21
N GLN A 84 8.73 -15.59 -18.24
CA GLN A 84 7.91 -15.88 -17.05
C GLN A 84 8.15 -14.90 -15.89
N GLU A 85 9.00 -13.89 -16.11
CA GLU A 85 9.26 -12.80 -15.15
C GLU A 85 8.13 -11.77 -15.25
N GLY A 86 6.96 -12.10 -14.71
CA GLY A 86 5.81 -11.20 -14.79
C GLY A 86 6.10 -9.82 -14.19
N PHE A 87 6.83 -9.77 -13.08
CA PHE A 87 7.30 -8.52 -12.49
C PHE A 87 8.62 -8.08 -13.12
N LEU A 88 8.66 -6.83 -13.56
CA LEU A 88 9.85 -6.18 -14.10
C LEU A 88 10.41 -5.19 -13.08
N GLY A 89 11.74 -5.20 -12.96
CA GLY A 89 12.47 -4.23 -12.16
C GLY A 89 12.54 -2.82 -12.75
N GLU A 90 13.15 -1.91 -12.02
CA GLU A 90 13.37 -0.53 -12.43
C GLU A 90 14.27 -0.44 -13.68
N GLY A 91 13.91 0.45 -14.61
CA GLY A 91 14.66 0.64 -15.86
C GLY A 91 14.41 -0.42 -16.94
N ILE A 92 13.65 -1.49 -16.64
CA ILE A 92 13.26 -2.50 -17.62
C ILE A 92 11.96 -2.08 -18.29
N THR A 93 11.92 -2.12 -19.62
CA THR A 93 10.72 -1.78 -20.41
C THR A 93 9.92 -3.02 -20.74
N CYS A 94 8.62 -2.99 -20.46
CA CYS A 94 7.70 -4.04 -20.85
C CYS A 94 7.57 -4.11 -22.38
N SER A 95 7.88 -5.28 -22.98
CA SER A 95 7.74 -5.53 -24.42
C SER A 95 6.27 -5.67 -24.87
N GLY A 96 5.35 -5.86 -23.92
CA GLY A 96 3.92 -5.98 -24.15
C GLY A 96 3.11 -4.95 -23.38
N SER A 97 2.11 -5.40 -22.61
CA SER A 97 1.19 -4.53 -21.89
C SER A 97 1.51 -4.50 -20.41
N VAL A 98 1.64 -3.31 -19.84
CA VAL A 98 1.76 -3.14 -18.39
C VAL A 98 0.36 -3.24 -17.77
N VAL A 99 0.15 -4.24 -16.92
CA VAL A 99 -1.14 -4.48 -16.23
C VAL A 99 -1.17 -3.91 -14.82
N TYR A 100 0.00 -3.61 -14.26
CA TYR A 100 0.12 -2.85 -13.02
C TYR A 100 1.43 -2.06 -13.00
N ASN A 101 1.39 -0.83 -12.48
CA ASN A 101 2.53 0.07 -12.39
C ASN A 101 2.68 0.57 -10.95
N GLY A 102 3.70 0.08 -10.24
CA GLY A 102 3.94 0.36 -8.82
C GLY A 102 4.65 1.68 -8.53
N VAL A 103 4.52 2.68 -9.40
CA VAL A 103 5.02 4.04 -9.11
C VAL A 103 4.37 4.62 -7.85
N LEU A 104 3.09 4.32 -7.60
CA LEU A 104 2.39 4.76 -6.40
C LEU A 104 2.78 3.93 -5.15
N ALA A 105 3.12 2.65 -5.31
CA ALA A 105 3.61 1.82 -4.22
C ALA A 105 4.93 2.30 -3.59
N LEU A 106 5.79 3.01 -4.34
CA LEU A 106 7.04 3.57 -3.83
C LEU A 106 6.87 4.50 -2.64
N GLU A 107 5.80 5.30 -2.63
CA GLU A 107 5.57 6.26 -1.55
C GLU A 107 5.06 5.57 -0.28
N SER A 108 4.65 4.30 -0.37
CA SER A 108 4.06 3.54 0.74
C SER A 108 4.90 2.35 1.21
N SER A 109 5.85 1.83 0.41
CA SER A 109 6.84 0.79 0.76
C SER A 109 6.32 -0.41 1.58
N GLN A 110 5.05 -0.77 1.42
CA GLN A 110 4.34 -1.68 2.34
C GLN A 110 3.82 -2.95 1.69
N PHE A 111 4.12 -3.23 0.41
CA PHE A 111 3.49 -4.33 -0.34
C PHE A 111 4.48 -5.43 -0.68
N PHE A 112 4.35 -6.59 -0.03
CA PHE A 112 5.16 -7.78 -0.34
C PHE A 112 4.35 -8.81 -1.08
N TYR A 113 4.82 -9.22 -2.25
CA TYR A 113 4.20 -10.26 -3.08
C TYR A 113 4.95 -11.58 -2.95
N SER A 114 4.20 -12.67 -2.88
CA SER A 114 4.69 -14.05 -2.98
C SER A 114 3.68 -14.91 -3.75
N SER A 115 4.15 -15.93 -4.46
CA SER A 115 3.26 -16.87 -5.16
C SER A 115 3.94 -18.18 -5.55
N SER A 116 3.16 -19.27 -5.48
CA SER A 116 3.49 -20.59 -6.02
C SER A 116 3.12 -20.76 -7.50
N GLY A 117 2.42 -19.77 -8.09
CA GLY A 117 1.91 -19.73 -9.46
C GLY A 117 0.43 -20.10 -9.60
N ALA A 118 -0.16 -20.80 -8.63
CA ALA A 118 -1.60 -21.08 -8.60
C ALA A 118 -2.36 -20.14 -7.65
N GLU A 119 -1.74 -19.79 -6.54
CA GLU A 119 -2.24 -18.85 -5.53
C GLU A 119 -1.20 -17.75 -5.30
N TYR A 120 -1.64 -16.59 -4.82
CA TYR A 120 -0.74 -15.51 -4.48
C TYR A 120 -1.09 -14.89 -3.12
N GLY A 121 -0.08 -14.34 -2.47
CA GLY A 121 -0.21 -13.48 -1.31
C GLY A 121 0.35 -12.10 -1.61
N VAL A 122 -0.40 -11.05 -1.31
CA VAL A 122 0.13 -9.69 -1.18
C VAL A 122 -0.06 -9.22 0.25
N GLN A 123 1.02 -9.20 1.02
CA GLN A 123 1.04 -8.69 2.37
C GLN A 123 1.16 -7.18 2.34
N PHE A 124 0.31 -6.49 3.11
CA PHE A 124 0.32 -5.04 3.24
C PHE A 124 -0.11 -4.57 4.63
N SER A 125 0.15 -3.31 4.95
CA SER A 125 -0.24 -2.72 6.23
C SER A 125 -1.24 -1.58 6.04
N ILE A 126 -2.17 -1.46 6.97
CA ILE A 126 -3.09 -0.33 7.05
C ILE A 126 -2.77 0.46 8.33
N PRO A 127 -2.37 1.74 8.25
CA PRO A 127 -1.89 2.51 9.39
C PRO A 127 -3.00 3.01 10.33
N SER A 128 -4.26 2.99 9.90
CA SER A 128 -5.42 3.33 10.71
C SER A 128 -6.71 2.73 10.16
N ALA A 129 -7.75 2.62 10.99
CA ALA A 129 -9.05 2.13 10.56
C ALA A 129 -9.63 3.00 9.42
N PHE A 130 -10.06 2.34 8.34
CA PHE A 130 -10.60 3.00 7.14
C PHE A 130 -11.59 2.09 6.41
N GLY A 131 -12.79 2.60 6.13
CA GLY A 131 -13.84 1.83 5.43
C GLY A 131 -14.23 0.55 6.18
N ALA A 132 -14.12 -0.60 5.50
CA ALA A 132 -14.41 -1.91 6.08
C ALA A 132 -13.31 -2.44 7.02
N PHE A 133 -12.13 -1.78 7.04
CA PHE A 133 -10.99 -2.18 7.85
C PHE A 133 -11.07 -1.45 9.20
N THR A 134 -11.52 -2.16 10.23
CA THR A 134 -11.84 -1.57 11.54
C THR A 134 -10.63 -1.40 12.46
N SER A 135 -9.47 -1.97 12.09
CA SER A 135 -8.22 -1.86 12.86
C SER A 135 -7.03 -1.57 11.94
N SER A 136 -6.02 -0.88 12.50
CA SER A 136 -4.68 -0.86 11.90
C SER A 136 -4.04 -2.23 12.05
N GLY A 137 -3.20 -2.62 11.10
CA GLY A 137 -2.48 -3.89 11.18
C GLY A 137 -1.98 -4.37 9.83
N VAL A 138 -1.46 -5.59 9.85
CA VAL A 138 -1.01 -6.32 8.65
C VAL A 138 -2.18 -7.13 8.11
N TYR A 139 -2.30 -7.14 6.79
CA TYR A 139 -3.32 -7.83 6.04
C TYR A 139 -2.67 -8.60 4.89
N CYS A 140 -3.28 -9.72 4.53
CA CYS A 140 -2.92 -10.50 3.35
C CYS A 140 -4.06 -10.45 2.34
N ALA A 141 -3.76 -9.98 1.12
CA ALA A 141 -4.67 -10.08 0.00
C ALA A 141 -4.34 -11.31 -0.86
N THR A 142 -5.35 -12.08 -1.18
CA THR A 142 -5.27 -13.26 -2.05
C THR A 142 -6.36 -13.20 -3.13
N GLU A 143 -6.42 -14.23 -3.98
CA GLU A 143 -7.50 -14.41 -4.95
C GLU A 143 -8.89 -14.52 -4.28
N LYS A 144 -8.95 -15.03 -3.04
CA LYS A 144 -10.20 -15.24 -2.29
C LYS A 144 -10.70 -14.00 -1.55
N GLY A 145 -9.83 -13.02 -1.27
CA GLY A 145 -10.21 -11.86 -0.47
C GLY A 145 -9.04 -11.16 0.20
N ILE A 146 -9.35 -10.40 1.25
CA ILE A 146 -8.35 -9.76 2.12
C ILE A 146 -8.61 -10.25 3.55
N PHE A 147 -7.57 -10.74 4.19
CA PHE A 147 -7.62 -11.34 5.53
C PHE A 147 -6.66 -10.63 6.47
N VAL A 148 -6.96 -10.67 7.78
CA VAL A 148 -6.09 -10.12 8.82
C VAL A 148 -4.91 -11.07 9.03
N GLY A 149 -3.69 -10.54 9.05
CA GLY A 149 -2.46 -11.31 9.28
C GLY A 149 -1.46 -11.26 8.11
N GLU A 150 -0.34 -11.95 8.30
CA GLU A 150 0.67 -12.15 7.24
C GLU A 150 0.19 -13.16 6.20
N CYS A 151 0.80 -13.15 5.01
CA CYS A 151 0.55 -14.20 4.04
C CYS A 151 1.37 -15.45 4.41
N GLU A 152 0.72 -16.61 4.48
CA GLU A 152 1.35 -17.92 4.72
C GLU A 152 2.04 -18.48 3.46
#